data_AF-A0A7X0Y611-F1
#
_entry.id   AF-A0A7X0Y611-F1
#
_cell.length_a   1.000
_cell.length_b   1.000
_cell.length_c   1.000
_cell.angle_alpha   90.00
_cell.angle_beta   90.00
_cell.angle_gamma   90.00
#
_symmetry.space_group_name_H-M   'P 1'
#
loop_
_entity.id
_entity.type
_entity.pdbx_description
1 polymer ?
#
loop_
_entity_poly.entity_id
_entity_poly.type
_entity_poly.pdbx_seq_one_letter_code
_entity_poly.pdbx_strand_id
1 'polypeptide(L)'
;TVVKNGALNTTAKTFQIYASGLVTSANQKVEVALFNGTVELKRAPVTVSVKKEYSLTASPYQMGSPSVTGSYSGTDLSAITKVVLLVNGTVVKNGALNTTAKTFQIYASGLVTSTNQKVEVALFSGSTELKRVPVSVVSNHH
;
A
#
# COMPACT_ATOMS: atom_id res chain seq x y z
N THR A 1 -10.29 -30.99 -3.18
CA THR A 1 -10.98 -31.52 -1.99
C THR A 1 -11.78 -30.42 -1.33
N VAL A 2 -12.97 -30.71 -0.81
CA VAL A 2 -13.75 -29.74 -0.03
C VAL A 2 -13.09 -29.58 1.34
N VAL A 3 -12.74 -28.34 1.71
CA VAL A 3 -12.04 -28.04 2.97
C VAL A 3 -12.94 -27.35 3.99
N LYS A 4 -14.09 -26.81 3.56
CA LYS A 4 -15.04 -26.10 4.43
C LYS A 4 -16.42 -26.04 3.79
N ASN A 5 -17.46 -26.29 4.59
CA ASN A 5 -18.85 -26.07 4.21
C ASN A 5 -19.33 -24.71 4.74
N GLY A 6 -20.28 -24.10 4.02
CA GLY A 6 -20.92 -22.84 4.40
C GLY A 6 -22.42 -22.99 4.65
N ALA A 7 -23.03 -21.90 5.07
CA ALA A 7 -24.48 -21.78 5.16
C ALA A 7 -25.06 -21.40 3.78
N LEU A 8 -26.10 -22.11 3.37
CA LEU A 8 -26.87 -21.81 2.15
C LEU A 8 -28.26 -21.31 2.54
N ASN A 9 -28.67 -20.17 2.01
CA ASN A 9 -30.03 -19.65 2.13
C ASN A 9 -30.71 -19.74 0.76
N THR A 10 -31.58 -20.74 0.61
CA THR A 10 -32.27 -21.03 -0.65
C THR A 10 -33.36 -20.02 -0.98
N THR A 11 -34.00 -19.43 0.04
CA THR A 11 -35.02 -18.38 -0.13
C THR A 11 -34.40 -17.07 -0.63
N ALA A 12 -33.33 -16.62 0.02
CA ALA A 12 -32.60 -15.41 -0.37
C ALA A 12 -31.65 -15.63 -1.57
N LYS A 13 -31.44 -16.90 -1.97
CA LYS A 13 -30.45 -17.31 -3.00
C LYS A 13 -29.04 -16.80 -2.69
N THR A 14 -28.65 -16.84 -1.42
CA THR A 14 -27.34 -16.42 -0.92
C THR A 14 -26.62 -17.56 -0.20
N PHE A 15 -25.32 -17.41 -0.03
CA PHE A 15 -24.51 -18.33 0.77
C PHE A 15 -23.41 -17.57 1.50
N GLN A 16 -22.91 -18.16 2.58
CA GLN A 16 -21.77 -17.63 3.34
C GLN A 16 -20.84 -18.77 3.74
N ILE A 17 -19.55 -18.64 3.44
CA ILE A 17 -18.50 -19.59 3.82
C ILE A 17 -17.44 -18.82 4.63
N TYR A 18 -17.22 -19.24 5.88
CA TYR A 18 -16.16 -18.68 6.71
C TYR A 18 -14.82 -19.32 6.35
N ALA A 19 -13.95 -18.55 5.69
CA ALA A 19 -12.67 -19.01 5.14
C ALA A 19 -11.43 -18.53 5.92
N SER A 20 -11.62 -18.03 7.15
CA SER A 20 -10.51 -17.56 8.00
C SER A 20 -9.47 -18.66 8.21
N GLY A 21 -8.19 -18.32 8.03
CA GLY A 21 -7.06 -19.27 8.14
C GLY A 21 -6.94 -20.27 6.99
N LEU A 22 -7.92 -20.38 6.09
CA LEU A 22 -7.91 -21.29 4.95
C LEU A 22 -7.44 -20.62 3.66
N VAL A 23 -7.81 -19.34 3.48
CA VAL A 23 -7.36 -18.51 2.37
C VAL A 23 -6.30 -17.56 2.89
N THR A 24 -5.05 -17.80 2.54
CA THR A 24 -3.90 -17.10 3.14
C THR A 24 -3.14 -16.23 2.15
N SER A 25 -3.45 -16.33 0.86
CA SER A 25 -2.77 -15.57 -0.20
C SER A 25 -3.73 -15.21 -1.32
N ALA A 26 -3.52 -14.05 -1.95
CA ALA A 26 -4.25 -13.65 -3.15
C ALA A 26 -3.95 -14.54 -4.37
N ASN A 27 -2.80 -15.21 -4.38
CA ASN A 27 -2.43 -16.14 -5.46
C ASN A 27 -2.99 -17.56 -5.23
N GLN A 28 -3.64 -17.81 -4.10
CA GLN A 28 -4.24 -19.10 -3.81
C GLN A 28 -5.43 -19.32 -4.75
N LYS A 29 -5.42 -20.43 -5.48
CA LYS A 29 -6.60 -20.83 -6.26
C LYS A 29 -7.71 -21.23 -5.28
N VAL A 30 -8.76 -20.40 -5.21
CA VAL A 30 -9.94 -20.63 -4.39
C VAL A 30 -11.15 -20.83 -5.29
N GLU A 31 -11.95 -21.85 -4.99
CA GLU A 31 -13.17 -22.18 -5.71
C GLU A 31 -14.28 -22.49 -4.72
N VAL A 32 -15.51 -22.15 -5.07
CA VAL A 32 -16.73 -22.57 -4.36
C VAL A 32 -17.47 -23.53 -5.25
N ALA A 33 -17.92 -24.64 -4.68
CA ALA A 33 -18.71 -25.65 -5.36
C ALA A 33 -20.07 -25.83 -4.69
N LEU A 34 -21.12 -25.93 -5.49
CA LEU A 34 -22.49 -26.18 -5.09
C LEU A 34 -22.81 -27.66 -5.26
N PHE A 35 -23.39 -28.28 -4.25
CA PHE A 35 -23.72 -29.71 -4.23
C PHE A 35 -25.21 -29.95 -4.00
N ASN A 36 -25.72 -31.06 -4.55
CA ASN A 36 -26.96 -31.70 -4.16
C ASN A 36 -26.62 -33.07 -3.55
N GLY A 37 -26.65 -33.18 -2.22
CA GLY A 37 -26.11 -34.34 -1.51
C GLY A 37 -24.61 -34.52 -1.82
N THR A 38 -24.26 -35.64 -2.46
CA THR A 38 -22.88 -35.95 -2.87
C THR A 38 -22.55 -35.54 -4.31
N VAL A 39 -23.55 -35.09 -5.07
CA VAL A 39 -23.38 -34.70 -6.49
C VAL A 39 -22.98 -33.24 -6.58
N GLU A 40 -21.82 -32.96 -7.18
CA GLU A 40 -21.40 -31.59 -7.50
C GLU A 40 -22.22 -31.07 -8.69
N LEU A 41 -22.90 -29.94 -8.50
CA LEU A 41 -23.72 -29.31 -9.53
C LEU A 41 -22.93 -28.27 -10.34
N LYS A 42 -22.12 -27.46 -9.65
CA LYS A 42 -21.37 -26.36 -10.26
C LYS A 42 -20.19 -25.94 -9.40
N ARG A 43 -19.15 -25.42 -10.04
CA ARG A 43 -17.98 -24.81 -9.43
C ARG A 43 -17.69 -23.45 -10.03
N ALA A 44 -17.27 -22.50 -9.21
CA ALA A 44 -16.88 -21.17 -9.64
C ALA A 44 -15.60 -20.72 -8.94
N PRO A 45 -14.69 -20.01 -9.63
CA PRO A 45 -13.53 -19.41 -9.00
C PRO A 45 -13.95 -18.25 -8.08
N VAL A 46 -13.20 -18.06 -7.00
CA VAL A 46 -13.31 -16.90 -6.11
C VAL A 46 -12.11 -15.99 -6.34
N THR A 47 -12.38 -14.73 -6.62
CA THR A 47 -11.32 -13.70 -6.63
C THR A 47 -10.94 -13.35 -5.20
N VAL A 48 -9.69 -13.63 -4.83
CA VAL A 48 -9.15 -13.28 -3.52
C VAL A 48 -8.44 -11.93 -3.63
N SER A 49 -8.98 -10.91 -2.97
CA SER A 49 -8.33 -9.60 -2.84
C SER A 49 -7.66 -9.48 -1.47
N VAL A 50 -6.37 -9.16 -1.44
CA VAL A 50 -5.70 -8.69 -0.21
C VAL A 50 -5.82 -7.19 -0.09
N LYS A 51 -6.15 -6.71 1.12
CA LYS A 51 -6.08 -5.30 1.45
C LYS A 51 -4.61 -4.87 1.41
N LYS A 52 -4.29 -3.95 0.50
CA LYS A 52 -2.93 -3.38 0.41
C LYS A 52 -2.80 -2.29 1.46
N GLU A 53 -1.82 -2.44 2.34
CA GLU A 53 -1.51 -1.48 3.39
C GLU A 53 -0.12 -0.92 3.15
N TYR A 54 0.02 0.39 3.28
CA TYR A 54 1.28 1.10 3.12
C TYR A 54 1.48 2.07 4.28
N SER A 55 2.67 2.01 4.85
CA SER A 55 3.17 2.95 5.84
C SER A 55 4.34 3.72 5.24
N LEU A 56 4.41 5.01 5.53
CA LEU A 56 5.43 5.92 5.07
C LEU A 56 5.77 6.86 6.23
N THR A 57 7.06 6.98 6.52
CA THR A 57 7.57 7.85 7.57
C THR A 57 8.66 8.73 6.98
N ALA A 58 8.51 10.04 7.09
CA ALA A 58 9.55 10.99 6.74
C ALA A 58 10.32 11.40 8.01
N SER A 59 11.64 11.41 7.92
CA SER A 59 12.49 12.04 8.94
C SER A 59 12.29 13.56 8.91
N PRO A 60 12.44 14.26 10.05
CA PRO A 60 12.51 15.72 10.04
C PRO A 60 13.57 16.21 9.06
N TYR A 61 13.25 17.26 8.32
CA TYR A 61 14.14 17.87 7.34
C TYR A 61 14.62 19.22 7.86
N GLN A 62 15.93 19.32 8.07
CA GLN A 62 16.58 20.59 8.35
C GLN A 62 16.82 21.34 7.04
N MET A 63 16.26 22.54 6.92
CA MET A 63 16.31 23.33 5.70
C MET A 63 17.76 23.53 5.22
N GLY A 64 18.01 23.37 3.92
CA GLY A 64 19.38 23.42 3.36
C GLY A 64 20.16 22.12 3.46
N SER A 65 19.68 21.12 4.21
CA SER A 65 20.21 19.76 4.14
C SER A 65 20.06 19.21 2.72
N PRO A 66 20.97 18.32 2.27
CA PRO A 66 21.00 17.85 0.89
C PRO A 66 19.75 17.05 0.50
N SER A 67 19.09 16.39 1.46
CA SER A 67 18.02 15.43 1.16
C SER A 67 16.98 15.31 2.26
N VAL A 68 15.76 14.98 1.86
CA VAL A 68 14.72 14.38 2.72
C VAL A 68 14.88 12.87 2.69
N THR A 69 14.84 12.23 3.85
CA THR A 69 14.95 10.78 3.99
C THR A 69 13.80 10.22 4.81
N GLY A 70 13.65 8.90 4.79
CA GLY A 70 12.67 8.21 5.59
C GLY A 70 12.58 6.73 5.26
N SER A 71 11.52 6.10 5.74
CA SER A 71 11.27 4.67 5.58
C SER A 71 9.84 4.38 5.12
N TYR A 72 9.65 3.18 4.57
CA TYR A 72 8.35 2.71 4.15
C TYR A 72 8.18 1.22 4.47
N SER A 73 6.94 0.78 4.67
CA SER A 73 6.60 -0.62 4.86
C SER A 73 5.19 -0.91 4.33
N GLY A 74 4.82 -2.17 4.21
CA GLY A 74 3.53 -2.54 3.64
C GLY A 74 3.44 -4.00 3.20
N THR A 75 2.25 -4.39 2.76
CA THR A 75 1.93 -5.78 2.37
C THR A 75 2.26 -6.10 0.92
N ASP A 76 2.40 -5.10 0.04
CA ASP A 76 2.78 -5.25 -1.37
C ASP A 76 3.81 -4.17 -1.78
N LEU A 77 5.03 -4.31 -1.24
CA LEU A 77 6.12 -3.37 -1.48
C LEU A 77 6.63 -3.36 -2.92
N SER A 78 6.44 -4.47 -3.65
CA SER A 78 6.77 -4.58 -5.08
C SER A 78 5.97 -3.62 -5.96
N ALA A 79 4.77 -3.21 -5.52
CA ALA A 79 3.96 -2.26 -6.27
C ALA A 79 4.45 -0.80 -6.15
N ILE A 80 5.34 -0.49 -5.20
CA ILE A 80 5.92 0.85 -5.05
C ILE A 80 6.96 1.06 -6.14
N THR A 81 6.66 1.96 -7.07
CA THR A 81 7.55 2.28 -8.20
C THR A 81 8.27 3.60 -8.03
N LYS A 82 7.76 4.50 -7.18
CA LYS A 82 8.29 5.87 -7.06
C LYS A 82 8.00 6.47 -5.69
N VAL A 83 8.91 7.32 -5.24
CA VAL A 83 8.74 8.24 -4.12
C VAL A 83 8.99 9.67 -4.59
N VAL A 84 8.22 10.63 -4.09
CA VAL A 84 8.33 12.05 -4.49
C VAL A 84 8.34 12.98 -3.30
N LEU A 85 8.96 14.14 -3.51
CA LEU A 85 8.83 15.33 -2.69
C LEU A 85 7.79 16.25 -3.32
N LEU A 86 6.84 16.71 -2.50
CA LEU A 86 5.91 17.76 -2.85
C LEU A 86 6.14 18.99 -1.98
N VAL A 87 6.04 20.16 -2.61
CA VAL A 87 6.04 21.45 -1.92
C VAL A 87 4.78 22.19 -2.35
N ASN A 88 3.95 22.58 -1.38
CA ASN A 88 2.64 23.21 -1.61
C ASN A 88 1.76 22.42 -2.59
N GLY A 89 1.75 21.09 -2.46
CA GLY A 89 0.95 20.18 -3.29
C GLY A 89 1.52 19.89 -4.68
N THR A 90 2.60 20.55 -5.10
CA THR A 90 3.24 20.32 -6.40
C THR A 90 4.42 19.35 -6.25
N VAL A 91 4.50 18.33 -7.11
CA VAL A 91 5.65 17.42 -7.16
C VAL A 91 6.86 18.19 -7.69
N VAL A 92 7.90 18.33 -6.88
CA VAL A 92 9.13 19.06 -7.24
C VAL A 92 10.31 18.14 -7.53
N LYS A 93 10.29 16.90 -7.02
CA LYS A 93 11.39 15.95 -7.21
C LYS A 93 10.97 14.49 -7.02
N ASN A 94 11.54 13.60 -7.82
CA ASN A 94 11.52 12.15 -7.57
C ASN A 94 12.72 11.76 -6.68
N GLY A 95 12.53 10.78 -5.79
CA GLY A 95 13.60 10.20 -4.98
C GLY A 95 14.08 8.84 -5.45
N ALA A 96 15.12 8.37 -4.78
CA ALA A 96 15.60 7.01 -4.87
C ALA A 96 14.99 6.15 -3.75
N LEU A 97 14.65 4.91 -4.09
CA LEU A 97 14.20 3.89 -3.16
C LEU A 97 15.36 2.91 -2.90
N ASN A 98 15.64 2.63 -1.63
CA ASN A 98 16.44 1.48 -1.24
C ASN A 98 15.49 0.34 -0.87
N THR A 99 15.34 -0.62 -1.78
CA THR A 99 14.40 -1.74 -1.62
C THR A 99 14.91 -2.81 -0.65
N THR A 100 16.20 -2.82 -0.31
CA THR A 100 16.74 -3.73 0.70
C THR A 100 16.47 -3.19 2.10
N ALA A 101 16.84 -1.93 2.35
CA ALA A 101 16.69 -1.28 3.65
C ALA A 101 15.27 -0.74 3.91
N LYS A 102 14.40 -0.71 2.88
CA LYS A 102 13.06 -0.10 2.93
C LYS A 102 13.09 1.38 3.32
N THR A 103 14.07 2.09 2.76
CA THR A 103 14.28 3.53 2.98
C THR A 103 14.24 4.30 1.67
N PHE A 104 14.08 5.62 1.76
CA PHE A 104 14.17 6.51 0.61
C PHE A 104 15.07 7.71 0.88
N GLN A 105 15.54 8.31 -0.21
CA GLN A 105 16.26 9.57 -0.22
C GLN A 105 15.79 10.43 -1.40
N ILE A 106 15.44 11.69 -1.13
CA ILE A 106 15.06 12.66 -2.16
C ILE A 106 15.93 13.91 -1.99
N TYR A 107 16.67 14.30 -3.03
CA TYR A 107 17.42 15.55 -3.01
C TYR A 107 16.49 16.77 -2.89
N ALA A 108 16.78 17.66 -1.94
CA ALA A 108 15.88 18.74 -1.54
C ALA A 108 16.55 20.13 -1.47
N SER A 109 17.86 20.22 -1.70
CA SER A 109 18.60 21.49 -1.69
C SER A 109 17.97 22.49 -2.67
N GLY A 110 17.63 23.69 -2.17
CA GLY A 110 17.00 24.76 -2.94
C GLY A 110 15.51 24.55 -3.27
N LEU A 111 14.91 23.41 -2.92
CA LEU A 111 13.49 23.12 -3.19
C LEU A 111 12.57 23.51 -2.03
N VAL A 112 13.09 23.40 -0.80
CA VAL A 112 12.41 23.86 0.42
C VAL A 112 13.16 25.10 0.91
N THR A 113 12.49 26.24 0.80
CA THR A 113 13.10 27.57 1.01
C THR A 113 12.50 28.31 2.21
N SER A 114 11.46 27.77 2.84
CA SER A 114 10.84 28.33 4.04
C SER A 114 10.18 27.25 4.88
N THR A 115 10.20 27.42 6.20
CA THR A 115 9.47 26.56 7.16
C THR A 115 7.96 26.67 7.03
N ASN A 116 7.45 27.72 6.36
CA ASN A 116 6.02 27.91 6.10
C ASN A 116 5.52 27.10 4.90
N GLN A 117 6.41 26.50 4.12
CA GLN A 117 6.00 25.66 2.99
C GLN A 117 5.41 24.35 3.49
N LYS A 118 4.31 23.92 2.87
CA LYS A 118 3.77 22.58 3.12
C LYS A 118 4.63 21.57 2.38
N VAL A 119 5.47 20.85 3.11
CA VAL A 119 6.36 19.82 2.55
C VAL A 119 5.80 18.44 2.86
N GLU A 120 5.68 17.62 1.82
CA GLU A 120 5.11 16.27 1.90
C GLU A 120 5.97 15.30 1.09
N VAL A 121 5.94 14.02 1.46
CA VAL A 121 6.44 12.93 0.63
C VAL A 121 5.32 11.96 0.31
N ALA A 122 5.37 11.37 -0.87
CA ALA A 122 4.37 10.40 -1.30
C ALA A 122 4.97 9.21 -2.05
N LEU A 123 4.40 8.02 -1.83
CA LEU A 123 4.68 6.79 -2.56
C LEU A 123 3.65 6.59 -3.67
N PHE A 124 4.11 6.05 -4.79
CA PHE A 124 3.27 5.79 -5.97
C PHE A 124 3.46 4.36 -6.49
N SER A 125 2.39 3.83 -7.07
CA SER A 125 2.41 2.70 -8.00
C SER A 125 2.05 3.23 -9.39
N GLY A 126 3.05 3.39 -10.27
CA GLY A 126 2.89 4.11 -11.52
C GLY A 126 2.40 5.55 -11.29
N SER A 127 1.18 5.84 -11.73
CA SER A 127 0.51 7.13 -11.54
C SER A 127 -0.43 7.18 -10.32
N THR A 128 -0.65 6.06 -9.64
CA THR A 128 -1.57 5.98 -8.49
C THR A 128 -0.82 6.29 -7.20
N GLU A 129 -1.28 7.30 -6.46
CA GLU A 129 -0.76 7.60 -5.13
C GLU A 129 -1.18 6.51 -4.13
N LEU A 130 -0.22 5.98 -3.38
CA LEU A 130 -0.44 4.93 -2.39
C LEU A 130 -0.54 5.50 -0.97
N LYS A 131 0.35 6.42 -0.64
CA LYS A 131 0.44 7.04 0.69
C LYS A 131 1.18 8.37 0.58
N ARG A 132 0.72 9.36 1.34
CA ARG A 132 1.37 10.66 1.51
C ARG A 132 1.47 11.00 2.99
N VAL A 133 2.59 11.61 3.40
CA VAL A 133 2.79 12.11 4.76
C VAL A 133 3.49 13.48 4.75
N PRO A 134 3.23 14.34 5.75
CA PRO A 134 3.97 15.58 5.91
C PRO A 134 5.41 15.31 6.32
N VAL A 135 6.29 16.26 5.98
CA VAL A 135 7.67 16.32 6.46
C VAL A 135 7.77 17.47 7.45
N SER A 136 8.25 17.22 8.66
CA SER A 136 8.54 18.30 9.62
C SER A 136 9.77 19.07 9.15
N VAL A 137 9.64 20.37 8.87
CA VAL A 137 10.73 21.22 8.42
C VAL A 137 11.22 22.09 9.57
N VAL A 138 12.52 22.06 9.83
CA VAL A 138 13.17 22.90 10.85
C VAL A 138 14.16 23.87 10.20
N SER A 139 14.29 25.07 10.77
CA SER A 139 15.24 26.07 10.29
C SER A 139 16.68 25.69 10.62
N ASN A 140 17.62 26.08 9.77
CA ASN A 140 19.01 26.21 10.21
C ASN A 140 19.08 27.41 11.15
N HIS A 141 19.31 27.18 12.45
CA HIS A 141 19.74 28.25 13.32
C HIS A 141 21.21 28.55 12.98
N HIS A 142 21.44 29.70 12.36
CA HIS A 142 22.75 30.35 12.29
C HIS A 142 22.78 31.48 13.31
#